data_AF-A0AAV8HPR0-F1
#
_entry.id   AF-A0AAV8HPR0-F1
#
_cell.length_a   1.000
_cell.length_b   1.000
_cell.length_c   1.000
_cell.angle_alpha   90.00
_cell.angle_beta   90.00
_cell.angle_gamma   90.00
#
_symmetry.space_group_name_H-M   'P 1'
#
loop_
_entity.id
_entity.type
_entity.pdbx_description
1 polymer ?
#
loop_
_entity_poly.entity_id
_entity_poly.type
_entity_poly.pdbx_seq_one_letter_code
_entity_poly.pdbx_strand_id
1 'polypeptide(L)'
;MHTHLQYSVLPESITNPDCRIIYVWRDPKDVLVSEWYFVKKIYMDADEKATFDQFYELFCQGVGPFGSIWNHVLGYWEEGKLRPEKILFLKYEHILQEPVKYAKKLAHFVGCPYSKG
;
A
#
# COMPACT_ATOMS: atom_id res chain seq x y z
N MET A 1 11.95 -3.04 6.57
CA MET A 1 10.94 -2.32 7.38
C MET A 1 9.67 -2.17 6.56
N HIS A 2 8.49 -2.15 7.17
CA HIS A 2 7.22 -1.88 6.49
C HIS A 2 6.38 -0.92 7.34
N THR A 3 5.46 -0.20 6.71
CA THR A 3 4.56 0.76 7.37
C THR A 3 3.29 0.96 6.54
N HIS A 4 2.23 1.44 7.17
CA HIS A 4 0.97 1.88 6.55
C HIS A 4 0.77 3.40 6.67
N LEU A 5 1.83 4.15 6.95
CA LEU A 5 1.76 5.61 7.02
C LEU A 5 1.57 6.22 5.63
N GLN A 6 0.75 7.26 5.55
CA GLN A 6 0.66 8.11 4.35
C GLN A 6 2.00 8.81 4.11
N TYR A 7 2.29 9.13 2.85
CA TYR A 7 3.56 9.77 2.48
C TYR A 7 3.83 11.06 3.26
N SER A 8 2.79 11.90 3.43
CA SER A 8 2.86 13.22 4.08
C SER A 8 3.26 13.18 5.55
N VAL A 9 3.15 12.03 6.21
CA VAL A 9 3.49 11.85 7.63
C VAL A 9 4.69 10.94 7.83
N LEU A 10 5.40 10.57 6.75
CA LEU A 10 6.64 9.83 6.87
C LEU A 10 7.72 10.70 7.54
N PRO A 11 8.55 10.13 8.43
CA PRO A 11 9.70 10.82 8.99
C PRO A 11 10.67 11.31 7.88
N GLU A 12 11.32 12.45 8.12
CA GLU A 12 12.29 13.02 7.16
C GLU A 12 13.43 12.05 6.81
N SER A 13 13.83 11.19 7.75
CA SER A 13 14.84 10.15 7.52
C SER A 13 14.45 9.16 6.42
N ILE A 14 13.15 8.99 6.14
CA ILE A 14 12.62 8.13 5.06
C ILE A 14 12.41 8.94 3.79
N THR A 15 11.98 10.21 3.88
CA THR A 15 11.76 11.06 2.71
C THR A 15 13.06 11.62 2.12
N ASN A 16 14.19 11.52 2.84
CA ASN A 16 15.54 11.81 2.37
C ASN A 16 15.97 10.88 1.19
N PRO A 17 16.62 11.38 0.12
CA PRO A 17 17.03 10.62 -1.07
C PRO A 17 17.66 9.23 -0.87
N ASP A 18 18.40 8.99 0.22
CA ASP A 18 19.12 7.72 0.41
C ASP A 18 18.20 6.52 0.71
N CYS A 19 16.95 6.78 1.11
CA CYS A 19 15.97 5.74 1.37
C CYS A 19 15.05 5.49 0.16
N ARG A 20 15.02 4.24 -0.31
CA ARG A 20 14.09 3.76 -1.35
C ARG A 20 12.83 3.20 -0.73
N ILE A 21 11.69 3.50 -1.35
CA ILE A 21 10.36 3.08 -0.92
C ILE A 21 9.76 2.18 -2.00
N ILE A 22 9.18 1.07 -1.58
CA ILE A 22 8.36 0.21 -2.44
C ILE A 22 6.94 0.37 -1.96
N TYR A 23 6.08 0.93 -2.81
CA TYR A 23 4.68 1.14 -2.49
C TYR A 23 3.82 0.18 -3.29
N VAL A 24 2.96 -0.58 -2.60
CA VAL A 24 2.03 -1.52 -3.23
C VAL A 24 0.62 -1.03 -2.99
N TRP A 25 -0.12 -0.77 -4.06
CA TRP A 25 -1.55 -0.51 -4.01
C TRP A 25 -2.34 -1.68 -4.60
N ARG A 26 -3.63 -1.72 -4.32
CA ARG A 26 -4.56 -2.77 -4.73
C ARG A 26 -5.89 -2.13 -5.10
N ASP A 27 -6.73 -2.81 -5.90
CA ASP A 27 -8.09 -2.35 -6.15
C ASP A 27 -8.82 -2.02 -4.83
N PRO A 28 -9.36 -0.80 -4.65
CA PRO A 28 -10.01 -0.39 -3.40
C PRO A 28 -11.17 -1.30 -2.96
N LYS A 29 -11.89 -1.93 -3.90
CA LYS A 29 -12.97 -2.87 -3.57
C LYS A 29 -12.43 -4.12 -2.91
N ASP A 30 -11.29 -4.60 -3.40
CA ASP A 30 -10.61 -5.75 -2.80
C ASP A 30 -9.97 -5.40 -1.45
N VAL A 31 -9.45 -4.17 -1.31
CA VAL A 31 -8.91 -3.68 -0.04
C VAL A 31 -10.01 -3.61 1.01
N LEU A 32 -11.17 -3.02 0.68
CA LEU A 32 -12.34 -2.95 1.55
C LEU A 32 -12.71 -4.33 2.13
N VAL A 33 -12.88 -5.32 1.25
CA VAL A 33 -13.26 -6.68 1.68
C VAL A 33 -12.16 -7.29 2.55
N SER A 34 -10.89 -7.14 2.16
CA SER A 34 -9.77 -7.65 2.94
C SER A 34 -9.68 -7.01 4.33
N GLU A 35 -9.86 -5.69 4.42
CA GLU A 35 -9.80 -4.94 5.68
C GLU A 35 -10.97 -5.30 6.59
N TRP A 36 -12.18 -5.42 6.05
CA TRP A 36 -13.36 -5.88 6.78
C TRP A 36 -13.11 -7.22 7.50
N TYR A 37 -12.63 -8.23 6.77
CA TYR A 37 -12.34 -9.54 7.37
C TYR A 37 -11.17 -9.48 8.35
N PHE A 38 -10.16 -8.64 8.10
CA PHE A 38 -9.03 -8.44 9.00
C PHE A 38 -9.45 -7.82 10.33
N VAL A 39 -10.23 -6.73 10.28
CA VAL A 39 -10.80 -6.04 11.46
C VAL A 39 -11.68 -7.01 12.23
N LYS A 40 -12.60 -7.71 11.57
CA LYS A 40 -13.47 -8.70 12.22
C LYS A 40 -12.68 -9.82 12.92
N LYS A 41 -11.53 -10.23 12.36
CA LYS A 41 -10.67 -11.26 12.96
C LYS A 41 -9.86 -10.74 14.14
N ILE A 42 -9.36 -9.51 14.09
CA ILE A 42 -8.51 -8.94 15.16
C ILE A 42 -9.34 -8.47 16.34
N TYR A 43 -10.48 -7.86 16.06
CA TYR A 43 -11.39 -7.37 17.08
C TYR A 43 -12.51 -8.39 17.26
N MET A 44 -12.17 -9.61 17.67
CA MET A 44 -13.12 -10.73 17.85
C MET A 44 -14.35 -10.36 18.73
N ASP A 45 -14.24 -9.28 19.52
CA ASP A 45 -15.28 -8.71 20.40
C ASP A 45 -15.76 -7.30 19.98
N ALA A 46 -15.35 -6.76 18.82
CA ALA A 46 -15.92 -5.52 18.31
C ALA A 46 -17.38 -5.76 17.96
N ASP A 47 -18.25 -5.14 18.78
CA ASP A 47 -19.71 -5.06 18.69
C ASP A 47 -20.26 -5.82 17.49
N GLU A 48 -20.87 -7.00 17.71
CA GLU A 48 -21.53 -7.82 16.68
C GLU A 48 -22.52 -7.04 15.80
N LYS A 49 -22.82 -5.79 16.16
CA LYS A 49 -23.64 -4.81 15.47
C LYS A 49 -22.97 -4.11 14.29
N ALA A 50 -21.64 -4.06 14.20
CA ALA A 50 -20.98 -3.41 13.08
C ALA A 50 -21.32 -4.18 11.78
N THR A 51 -21.97 -3.51 10.82
CA THR A 51 -22.32 -4.13 9.55
C THR A 51 -21.28 -3.84 8.48
N PHE A 52 -21.23 -4.68 7.45
CA PHE A 52 -20.39 -4.41 6.28
C PHE A 52 -20.75 -3.08 5.60
N ASP A 53 -22.04 -2.73 5.56
CA ASP A 53 -22.49 -1.48 4.94
C ASP A 53 -21.98 -0.25 5.69
N GLN A 54 -22.02 -0.26 7.02
CA GLN A 54 -21.42 0.81 7.84
C GLN A 54 -19.91 0.92 7.62
N PHE A 55 -19.22 -0.23 7.55
CA PHE A 55 -17.79 -0.27 7.27
C PHE A 55 -17.48 0.29 5.87
N TYR A 56 -18.28 -0.08 4.87
CA TYR A 56 -18.19 0.42 3.51
C TYR A 56 -18.35 1.94 3.43
N GLU A 57 -19.35 2.50 4.11
CA GLU A 57 -19.57 3.95 4.15
C GLU A 57 -18.36 4.68 4.75
N LEU A 58 -17.85 4.20 5.89
CA LEU A 58 -16.66 4.77 6.53
C LEU A 58 -15.43 4.68 5.63
N PHE A 59 -15.21 3.53 4.99
CA PHE A 59 -14.12 3.32 4.04
C PHE A 59 -14.20 4.30 2.86
N CYS A 60 -15.39 4.48 2.27
CA CYS A 60 -15.62 5.44 1.19
C CYS A 60 -15.35 6.89 1.62
N GLN A 61 -15.75 7.25 2.84
CA GLN A 61 -15.47 8.56 3.45
C GLN A 61 -13.98 8.72 3.83
N GLY A 62 -13.17 7.67 3.73
CA GLY A 62 -11.76 7.68 4.08
C GLY A 62 -11.50 7.67 5.59
N VAL A 63 -12.46 7.20 6.38
CA VAL A 63 -12.35 7.04 7.82
C VAL A 63 -11.84 5.63 8.10
N GLY A 64 -10.59 5.52 8.53
CA GLY A 64 -9.94 4.27 8.86
C GLY A 64 -8.62 4.47 9.59
N PRO A 65 -7.98 3.40 10.10
CA PRO A 65 -6.79 3.48 10.95
C PRO A 65 -5.61 4.23 10.31
N PHE A 66 -5.51 4.20 8.99
CA PHE A 66 -4.44 4.84 8.20
C PHE A 66 -4.96 5.97 7.30
N GLY A 67 -6.17 6.45 7.60
CA GLY A 67 -6.89 7.48 6.86
C GLY A 67 -7.36 7.02 5.49
N SER A 68 -7.65 8.00 4.62
CA SER A 68 -8.26 7.76 3.32
C SER A 68 -7.34 6.97 2.38
N ILE A 69 -7.83 5.83 1.87
CA ILE A 69 -7.15 5.06 0.82
C ILE A 69 -6.86 5.91 -0.43
N TRP A 70 -7.74 6.86 -0.74
CA TRP A 70 -7.60 7.77 -1.88
C TRP A 70 -6.36 8.64 -1.72
N ASN A 71 -6.26 9.34 -0.60
CA ASN A 71 -5.11 10.21 -0.29
C ASN A 71 -3.83 9.39 -0.12
N HIS A 72 -3.93 8.20 0.47
CA HIS A 72 -2.82 7.29 0.65
C HIS A 72 -2.21 6.90 -0.71
N VAL A 73 -3.03 6.38 -1.64
CA VAL A 73 -2.56 5.97 -2.96
C VAL A 73 -2.07 7.18 -3.78
N LEU A 74 -2.80 8.29 -3.75
CA LEU A 74 -2.43 9.50 -4.50
C LEU A 74 -1.09 10.07 -4.05
N GLY A 75 -0.85 10.20 -2.75
CA GLY A 75 0.40 10.77 -2.23
C GLY A 75 1.64 9.99 -2.70
N TYR A 76 1.59 8.65 -2.62
CA TYR A 76 2.70 7.83 -3.13
C TYR A 76 2.79 7.81 -4.66
N TRP A 77 1.66 7.93 -5.36
CA TRP A 77 1.63 7.97 -6.82
C TRP A 77 2.28 9.24 -7.37
N GLU A 78 1.87 10.41 -6.85
CA GLU A 78 2.41 11.71 -7.27
C GLU A 78 3.90 11.79 -7.00
N GLU A 79 4.33 11.37 -5.80
CA GLU A 79 5.74 11.34 -5.43
C GLU A 79 6.55 10.34 -6.25
N GLY A 80 5.98 9.18 -6.58
CA GLY A 80 6.65 8.21 -7.46
C GLY A 80 6.76 8.67 -8.91
N LYS A 81 5.88 9.56 -9.36
CA LYS A 81 6.05 10.22 -10.66
C LYS A 81 7.16 11.26 -10.64
N LEU A 82 7.33 11.99 -9.53
CA LEU A 82 8.38 13.00 -9.38
C LEU A 82 9.77 12.38 -9.14
N ARG A 83 9.82 11.27 -8.39
CA ARG A 83 11.05 10.62 -7.92
C ARG A 83 11.01 9.09 -8.16
N PRO A 84 11.00 8.62 -9.41
CA PRO A 84 10.86 7.19 -9.75
C PRO A 84 12.05 6.32 -9.27
N GLU A 85 13.22 6.92 -9.04
CA GLU A 85 14.39 6.29 -8.41
C GLU A 85 14.21 6.07 -6.91
N LYS A 86 13.33 6.87 -6.27
CA LYS A 86 13.03 6.80 -4.84
C LYS A 86 11.84 5.91 -4.55
N ILE A 87 10.79 5.93 -5.38
CA ILE A 87 9.55 5.18 -5.13
C ILE A 87 9.23 4.23 -6.27
N LEU A 88 9.26 2.93 -5.97
CA LEU A 88 8.73 1.90 -6.85
C LEU A 88 7.25 1.69 -6.55
N PHE A 89 6.39 2.25 -7.41
CA PHE A 89 4.94 2.13 -7.32
C PHE A 89 4.44 0.87 -8.05
N LEU A 90 3.81 -0.06 -7.33
CA LEU A 90 3.37 -1.37 -7.82
C LEU A 90 1.90 -1.62 -7.55
N LYS A 91 1.25 -2.34 -8.45
CA LYS A 91 -0.12 -2.81 -8.30
C LYS A 91 -0.13 -4.30 -7.93
N TYR A 92 -0.81 -4.65 -6.84
CA TYR A 92 -0.89 -6.01 -6.31
C TYR A 92 -1.32 -7.04 -7.36
N GLU A 93 -2.35 -6.72 -8.15
CA GLU A 93 -2.90 -7.62 -9.16
C GLU A 93 -1.89 -7.93 -10.26
N HIS A 94 -1.04 -6.97 -10.64
CA HIS A 94 0.01 -7.22 -11.64
C HIS A 94 1.13 -8.10 -11.08
N ILE A 95 1.45 -7.97 -9.78
CA ILE A 95 2.42 -8.85 -9.12
C ILE A 95 1.90 -10.30 -9.14
N LEU A 96 0.60 -10.51 -8.91
CA LEU A 96 0.00 -11.84 -9.00
C LEU A 96 0.03 -12.42 -10.42
N GLN A 97 -0.18 -11.59 -11.44
CA GLN A 97 -0.19 -12.03 -12.84
C GLN A 97 1.21 -12.36 -13.37
N GLU A 98 2.22 -11.58 -13.01
CA GLU A 98 3.59 -11.72 -13.53
C GLU A 98 4.65 -11.69 -12.42
N PRO A 99 4.63 -12.62 -11.44
CA PRO A 99 5.44 -12.52 -10.21
C PRO A 99 6.95 -12.47 -10.49
N VAL A 100 7.44 -13.26 -11.45
CA VAL A 100 8.87 -13.27 -11.83
C VAL A 100 9.33 -11.93 -12.39
N LYS A 101 8.49 -11.27 -13.21
CA LYS A 101 8.79 -9.96 -13.80
C LYS A 101 8.87 -8.89 -12.72
N TYR A 102 7.91 -8.87 -11.80
CA TYR A 102 7.90 -7.88 -10.71
C TYR A 102 8.98 -8.16 -9.66
N ALA A 103 9.34 -9.42 -9.42
CA ALA A 103 10.50 -9.77 -8.59
C ALA A 103 11.81 -9.24 -9.20
N LYS A 104 12.02 -9.42 -10.52
CA LYS A 104 13.18 -8.84 -11.23
C LYS A 104 13.17 -7.31 -11.18
N LYS A 105 12.00 -6.68 -11.34
CA LYS A 105 11.85 -5.21 -11.22
C LYS A 105 12.25 -4.72 -9.83
N LEU A 106 11.79 -5.40 -8.78
CA LEU A 106 12.14 -5.10 -7.39
C LEU A 106 13.63 -5.28 -7.14
N ALA A 107 14.21 -6.38 -7.59
CA ALA A 107 15.64 -6.68 -7.47
C ALA A 107 16.51 -5.60 -8.12
N HIS A 108 16.14 -5.15 -9.32
CA HIS A 108 16.81 -4.03 -9.99
C HIS A 108 16.66 -2.73 -9.19
N PHE A 109 15.46 -2.42 -8.72
CA PHE A 109 15.18 -1.21 -7.95
C PHE A 109 15.95 -1.14 -6.62
N VAL A 110 16.19 -2.27 -5.95
CA VAL A 110 16.99 -2.29 -4.70
C VAL A 110 18.50 -2.40 -4.94
N GLY A 111 18.96 -2.42 -6.20
CA GLY A 111 20.37 -2.51 -6.54
C GLY A 111 20.97 -3.91 -6.45
N CYS A 112 20.13 -4.96 -6.46
CA CYS A 112 20.54 -6.36 -6.43
C CYS A 112 20.00 -7.11 -7.67
N PRO A 113 20.33 -6.69 -8.90
CA PRO A 113 19.81 -7.33 -10.09
C PRO A 113 20.27 -8.80 -10.17
N TYR A 114 19.38 -9.68 -10.63
CA TYR A 114 19.75 -11.06 -10.93
C TYR A 114 20.85 -11.09 -11.99
N SER A 115 21.88 -11.93 -11.80
CA SER A 115 22.85 -12.22 -12.85
C SER A 115 22.15 -12.84 -14.05
N LYS A 116 22.70 -12.61 -15.25
CA LYS A 116 22.30 -13.40 -16.41
C LYS A 116 22.74 -14.84 -16.14
N GLY A 117 21.77 -15.73 -15.93
CA GLY A 117 21.98 -17.17 -15.99
C GLY A 117 22.14 -17.65 -17.42
#